data_AF-A0A1L9B6E2-F1
#
_entry.id   AF-A0A1L9B6E2-F1
#
_cell.length_a   1.000
_cell.length_b   1.000
_cell.length_c   1.000
_cell.angle_alpha   90.00
_cell.angle_beta   90.00
_cell.angle_gamma   90.00
#
_symmetry.space_group_name_H-M   'P 1'
#
loop_
_entity.id
_entity.type
_entity.pdbx_description
1 polymer ?
#
loop_
_entity_poly.entity_id
_entity_poly.type
_entity_poly.pdbx_seq_one_letter_code
_entity_poly.pdbx_strand_id
1 'polypeptide(L)' 'MGVVWEPVNLVSEAAQPENIDTVVVAGRVLKRHGRLTALEPEHIISESAAAARALRARTGWR' A
#
# COMPACT_ATOMS: atom_id res chain seq x y z
N MET A 1 -4.95 30.57 -9.35
CA MET A 1 -5.69 29.27 -9.33
C MET A 1 -5.76 28.76 -10.76
N GLY A 2 -4.98 27.73 -11.13
CA GLY A 2 -4.97 27.25 -12.52
C GLY A 2 -4.01 26.10 -12.83
N VAL A 3 -3.66 25.27 -11.84
CA VAL A 3 -2.67 24.17 -12.01
C VAL A 3 -3.18 22.79 -11.60
N VAL A 4 -4.39 22.70 -11.02
CA VAL A 4 -4.96 21.45 -10.48
C VAL A 4 -5.61 20.56 -11.55
N TRP A 5 -5.71 21.00 -12.80
CA TRP A 5 -6.43 20.27 -13.86
C TRP A 5 -5.50 19.69 -14.93
N GLU A 6 -4.20 19.95 -14.83
CA GLU A 6 -3.23 19.37 -15.75
C GLU A 6 -2.92 17.92 -15.29
N PRO A 7 -3.09 16.90 -16.14
CA PRO A 7 -2.98 15.49 -15.72
C PRO A 7 -1.63 15.08 -15.13
N VAL A 8 -0.52 15.62 -15.62
CA VAL A 8 0.82 15.32 -15.09
C VAL A 8 0.96 15.90 -13.68
N ASN A 9 0.51 17.13 -13.46
CA ASN A 9 0.47 17.73 -12.14
C ASN A 9 -0.44 16.96 -11.18
N LEU A 10 -1.58 16.43 -11.67
CA LEU A 10 -2.44 15.59 -10.85
C LEU A 10 -1.76 14.28 -10.42
N VAL A 11 -0.99 13.66 -11.31
CA VAL A 11 -0.21 12.45 -10.96
C VAL A 11 0.91 12.78 -9.97
N SER A 12 1.62 13.89 -10.15
CA SER A 12 2.72 14.30 -9.26
C SER A 12 2.23 14.70 -7.87
N GLU A 13 1.22 15.57 -7.82
CA GLU A 13 0.86 16.29 -6.60
C GLU A 13 -0.33 15.68 -5.85
N ALA A 14 -1.17 14.87 -6.51
CA ALA A 14 -2.43 14.38 -5.94
C ALA A 14 -2.59 12.86 -5.97
N ALA A 15 -1.75 12.11 -6.70
CA ALA A 15 -1.88 10.66 -6.73
C ALA A 15 -1.47 10.04 -5.39
N GLN A 16 -2.34 9.17 -4.90
CA GLN A 16 -2.13 8.33 -3.73
C GLN A 16 -2.03 6.86 -4.14
N PRO A 17 -1.40 5.99 -3.34
CA PRO A 17 -1.33 4.56 -3.62
C PRO A 17 -2.71 3.90 -3.88
N GLU A 18 -3.77 4.42 -3.26
CA GLU A 18 -5.13 3.94 -3.42
C GLU A 18 -5.70 4.25 -4.82
N ASN A 19 -5.21 5.29 -5.50
CA ASN A 19 -5.65 5.66 -6.84
C ASN A 19 -5.12 4.73 -7.94
N ILE A 20 -4.12 3.88 -7.64
CA ILE A 20 -3.55 2.95 -8.60
C ILE A 20 -4.43 1.71 -8.73
N ASP A 21 -4.94 1.43 -9.93
CA ASP A 21 -5.75 0.22 -10.18
C ASP A 21 -4.90 -1.04 -10.35
N THR A 22 -3.89 -0.96 -11.23
CA THR A 22 -3.12 -2.10 -11.71
C THR A 22 -1.61 -1.85 -11.57
N VAL A 23 -0.88 -2.85 -11.09
CA VAL A 23 0.60 -2.83 -10.99
C VAL A 23 1.15 -4.08 -11.65
N VAL A 24 2.13 -3.91 -12.56
CA VAL A 24 2.80 -5.01 -13.27
C VAL A 24 4.30 -4.91 -13.08
N VAL A 25 4.94 -6.00 -12.65
CA VAL A 25 6.40 -6.09 -12.47
C VAL A 25 6.89 -7.37 -13.15
N ALA A 26 7.84 -7.24 -14.09
CA ALA A 26 8.39 -8.37 -14.85
C ALA A 26 7.31 -9.29 -15.46
N GLY A 27 6.24 -8.70 -16.00
CA GLY A 27 5.11 -9.43 -16.60
C GLY A 27 4.13 -10.05 -15.60
N ARG A 28 4.34 -9.88 -14.28
CA ARG A 28 3.42 -10.35 -13.24
C ARG A 28 2.52 -9.23 -12.75
N VAL A 29 1.22 -9.49 -12.69
CA VAL A 29 0.25 -8.58 -12.08
C VAL A 29 0.32 -8.71 -10.56
N LEU A 30 0.62 -7.60 -9.87
CA LEU A 30 0.71 -7.52 -8.39
C LEU A 30 -0.48 -6.79 -7.75
N LYS A 31 -1.15 -5.91 -8.51
CA LYS A 31 -2.42 -5.25 -8.15
C LYS A 31 -3.33 -5.25 -9.37
N ARG A 32 -4.64 -5.46 -9.19
CA ARG A 32 -5.67 -5.34 -10.23
C ARG A 32 -7.01 -5.01 -9.60
N HIS A 33 -7.82 -4.14 -10.23
CA HIS A 33 -9.11 -3.72 -9.68
C HIS A 33 -8.98 -3.15 -8.27
N GLY A 34 -7.88 -2.43 -8.01
CA GLY A 34 -7.56 -1.89 -6.69
C GLY A 34 -7.09 -2.93 -5.65
N ARG A 35 -7.04 -4.23 -5.98
CA ARG A 35 -6.74 -5.33 -5.04
C ARG A 35 -5.37 -5.95 -5.30
N LEU A 36 -4.65 -6.30 -4.24
CA LEU A 36 -3.41 -7.06 -4.35
C LEU A 36 -3.72 -8.48 -4.82
N THR A 37 -2.92 -8.99 -5.76
CA THR A 37 -3.11 -10.31 -6.39
C THR A 37 -2.13 -11.36 -5.89
N ALA A 38 -0.99 -10.93 -5.34
CA ALA A 38 0.08 -11.80 -4.87
C ALA A 38 0.22 -11.85 -3.34
N LEU A 39 -0.56 -11.05 -2.61
CA LEU A 39 -0.48 -10.90 -1.16
C LEU A 39 -1.88 -11.03 -0.54
N GLU A 40 -1.95 -11.54 0.68
CA GLU A 40 -3.16 -11.59 1.50
C GLU A 40 -3.07 -10.53 2.62
N PRO A 41 -3.70 -9.35 2.46
CA PRO A 41 -3.51 -8.23 3.39
C PRO A 41 -3.89 -8.56 4.83
N GLU A 42 -5.04 -9.22 5.03
CA GLU A 42 -5.56 -9.54 6.36
C GLU A 42 -4.59 -10.45 7.14
N HIS A 43 -4.02 -11.44 6.46
CA HIS A 43 -3.05 -12.33 7.06
C HIS A 43 -1.77 -11.57 7.44
N ILE A 44 -1.21 -10.78 6.52
CA ILE A 44 0.00 -9.98 6.75
C ILE A 44 -0.18 -9.00 7.91
N ILE A 45 -1.32 -8.32 7.98
CA ILE A 45 -1.64 -7.38 9.05
C ILE A 45 -1.73 -8.11 10.38
N SER A 46 -2.43 -9.25 10.42
CA SER A 46 -2.57 -10.07 11.63
C SER A 46 -1.21 -10.56 12.16
N GLU A 47 -0.37 -11.11 11.29
CA GLU A 47 0.97 -11.57 11.66
C GLU A 47 1.86 -10.41 12.13
N SER A 48 1.83 -9.29 11.42
CA SER A 48 2.61 -8.09 11.78
C SER A 48 2.19 -7.56 13.15
N ALA A 49 0.89 -7.52 13.44
CA ALA A 49 0.36 -7.09 14.73
C ALA A 49 0.75 -8.07 15.85
N ALA A 50 0.72 -9.38 15.60
CA ALA A 50 1.18 -10.39 16.56
C ALA A 50 2.67 -10.24 16.86
N ALA A 51 3.50 -10.10 15.82
CA ALA A 51 4.94 -9.90 15.96
C ALA A 51 5.28 -8.62 16.73
N ALA A 52 4.59 -7.51 16.43
CA ALA A 52 4.77 -6.25 17.14
C ALA A 52 4.41 -6.36 18.63
N ARG A 53 3.31 -7.05 18.97
CA ARG A 53 2.92 -7.30 20.37
C ARG A 53 3.97 -8.14 21.10
N ALA A 54 4.47 -9.20 20.46
CA ALA A 54 5.49 -10.06 21.03
C ALA A 54 6.80 -9.31 21.28
N LEU A 55 7.20 -8.43 20.35
CA LEU A 55 8.38 -7.58 20.53
C LEU A 55 8.23 -6.65 21.73
N ARG A 56 7.09 -5.93 21.84
CA ARG A 56 6.83 -5.01 22.95
C ARG A 56 6.86 -5.72 24.31
N ALA A 57 6.27 -6.91 24.40
CA ALA A 57 6.28 -7.72 25.61
C ALA A 57 7.70 -8.13 26.05
N ARG A 58 8.59 -8.40 25.08
CA ARG A 58 9.97 -8.83 25.36
C ARG A 58 10.91 -7.69 25.73
N THR A 59 10.70 -6.50 25.19
CA THR A 59 11.63 -5.37 25.34
C THR A 59 11.18 -4.33 26.36
N GLY A 60 9.99 -4.50 26.96
CA GLY A 60 9.41 -3.48 27.85
C GLY A 60 9.06 -2.17 27.12
N TRP A 61 8.89 -2.24 25.80
CA TRP A 61 8.54 -1.08 24.98
C TRP A 61 7.09 -0.70 25.26
N ARG A 62 6.90 0.46 25.90
CA ARG A 62 5.61 1.07 26.21
C ARG A 62 5.16 2.04 25.12
#